data_AF-A0A1D6MV73-F1
#
_entry.id   AF-A0A1D6MV73-F1
#
_cell.length_a   1.000
_cell.length_b   1.000
_cell.length_c   1.000
_cell.angle_alpha   90.00
_cell.angle_beta   90.00
_cell.angle_gamma   90.00
#
_symmetry.space_group_name_H-M   'P 1'
#
loop_
_entity.id
_entity.type
_entity.pdbx_description
1 polymer ?
#
loop_
_entity_poly.entity_id
_entity_poly.type
_entity_poly.pdbx_seq_one_letter_code
_entity_poly.pdbx_strand_id
1 'polypeptide(L)'
;MTGPKRGIELCGSIIIEFDMRIKMGGEEKDDPQLIDGASVVLDDRCMPNSAYAFTRRIYGDSGAVDITVSRLDFAVEATIEVHISEVEGSFSLCVGCFTSGLCEEIQLFKGVIIEPSALRRHVVAAVIDTWMDVKLKVGSGHSYSSDNPEHWCSFKTTNHGWTCQQIKVEFASILVKVTWSTTCFQTSF
;
A
#
# COMPACT_ATOMS: atom_id res chain seq x y z
N MET A 1 -9.40 10.45 -1.15
CA MET A 1 -9.59 8.98 -1.16
C MET A 1 -8.25 8.35 -1.48
N THR A 2 -7.73 7.46 -0.63
CA THR A 2 -6.54 6.67 -0.98
C THR A 2 -7.00 5.40 -1.68
N GLY A 3 -6.80 5.33 -3.00
CA GLY A 3 -7.02 4.11 -3.77
C GLY A 3 -6.05 3.00 -3.34
N PRO A 4 -6.31 1.73 -3.70
CA PRO A 4 -5.37 0.65 -3.45
C PRO A 4 -4.03 0.95 -4.13
N LYS A 5 -2.94 1.01 -3.36
CA LYS A 5 -1.59 1.06 -3.94
C LYS A 5 -1.31 -0.30 -4.59
N ARG A 6 -0.80 -0.29 -5.83
CA ARG A 6 -0.48 -1.51 -6.59
C ARG A 6 0.94 -1.39 -7.12
N GLY A 7 1.72 -2.46 -7.00
CA GLY A 7 2.96 -2.62 -7.76
C GLY A 7 2.61 -2.94 -9.21
N ILE A 8 3.29 -2.29 -10.15
CA ILE A 8 3.19 -2.60 -11.58
C ILE A 8 4.63 -2.80 -12.06
N GLU A 9 4.92 -3.97 -12.63
CA GLU A 9 6.20 -4.21 -13.28
C GLU A 9 6.31 -3.33 -14.52
N LEU A 10 7.46 -2.69 -14.71
CA LEU A 10 7.66 -1.71 -15.76
C LEU A 10 8.65 -2.24 -16.79
N CYS A 11 8.25 -2.23 -18.06
CA CYS A 11 9.16 -2.34 -19.21
C CYS A 11 8.82 -1.22 -20.21
N GLY A 12 9.64 -0.16 -20.24
CA GLY A 12 9.42 1.00 -21.10
C GLY A 12 8.40 2.01 -20.54
N SER A 13 7.76 2.75 -21.44
CA SER A 13 6.77 3.77 -21.07
C SER A 13 5.45 3.13 -20.64
N ILE A 14 4.88 3.60 -19.52
CA ILE A 14 3.61 3.10 -19.00
C ILE A 14 2.50 4.09 -19.31
N ILE A 15 1.47 3.56 -19.95
CA ILE A 15 0.18 4.20 -20.14
C ILE A 15 -0.77 3.61 -19.12
N ILE A 16 -1.47 4.47 -18.39
CA ILE A 16 -2.61 4.06 -17.56
C ILE A 16 -3.86 4.57 -18.26
N GLU A 17 -4.72 3.64 -18.64
CA GLU A 17 -6.10 3.90 -19.05
C GLU A 17 -7.00 3.91 -17.83
N PHE A 18 -7.95 4.84 -17.79
CA PHE A 18 -8.87 5.03 -16.68
C PHE A 18 -10.24 5.44 -17.20
N ASP A 19 -11.29 4.88 -16.59
CA ASP A 19 -12.65 5.43 -16.58
C ASP A 19 -13.06 5.48 -15.11
N MET A 20 -13.13 6.70 -14.56
CA MET A 20 -13.48 6.93 -13.15
C MET A 20 -14.79 7.72 -13.08
N ARG A 21 -15.66 7.29 -12.18
CA ARG A 21 -17.00 7.87 -11.95
C ARG A 21 -17.21 8.17 -10.47
N ILE A 22 -18.07 9.14 -10.16
CA ILE A 22 -18.44 9.48 -8.79
C ILE A 22 -19.68 8.66 -8.41
N LYS A 23 -19.55 7.79 -7.41
CA LYS A 23 -20.65 6.93 -6.97
C LYS A 23 -21.73 7.72 -6.24
N MET A 24 -22.96 7.72 -6.76
CA MET A 24 -24.12 8.44 -6.21
C MET A 24 -25.08 7.55 -5.44
N GLY A 25 -24.82 6.24 -5.36
CA GLY A 25 -25.61 5.26 -4.60
C GLY A 25 -26.80 4.66 -5.37
N GLY A 26 -26.96 5.02 -6.65
CA GLY A 26 -27.94 4.45 -7.58
C GLY A 26 -27.34 3.39 -8.52
N GLU A 27 -27.92 3.25 -9.72
CA GLU A 27 -27.34 2.42 -10.78
C GLU A 27 -26.10 3.10 -11.38
N GLU A 28 -25.12 2.32 -11.81
CA GLU A 28 -23.85 2.81 -12.37
C GLU A 28 -24.03 3.77 -13.57
N LYS A 29 -25.12 3.60 -14.33
CA LYS A 29 -25.48 4.47 -15.45
C LYS A 29 -25.74 5.93 -15.03
N ASP A 30 -26.12 6.14 -13.78
CA ASP A 30 -26.45 7.45 -13.22
C ASP A 30 -25.23 8.08 -12.52
N ASP A 31 -24.12 7.34 -12.38
CA ASP A 31 -22.89 7.85 -11.78
C ASP A 31 -22.16 8.76 -12.79
N PRO A 32 -22.00 10.06 -12.48
CA PRO A 32 -21.37 11.01 -13.39
C PRO A 32 -19.90 10.65 -13.61
N GLN A 33 -19.46 10.76 -14.86
CA GLN A 33 -18.06 10.55 -15.24
C GLN A 33 -17.19 11.67 -14.65
N LEU A 34 -16.15 11.27 -13.91
CA LEU A 34 -15.14 12.17 -13.35
C LEU A 34 -14.03 12.42 -14.38
N ILE A 35 -13.48 11.33 -14.91
CA ILE A 35 -12.39 11.35 -15.88
C ILE A 35 -12.40 10.05 -16.69
N ASP A 36 -12.13 10.16 -17.99
CA ASP A 36 -12.01 9.05 -18.92
C ASP A 36 -10.88 9.32 -19.91
N GLY A 37 -10.10 8.29 -20.23
CA GLY A 37 -9.01 8.36 -21.19
C GLY A 37 -7.76 7.62 -20.72
N ALA A 38 -6.62 8.03 -21.27
CA ALA A 38 -5.34 7.42 -20.96
C ALA A 38 -4.25 8.47 -20.81
N SER A 39 -3.32 8.24 -19.89
CA SER A 39 -2.16 9.09 -19.68
C SER A 39 -0.88 8.26 -19.63
N VAL A 40 0.18 8.78 -20.26
CA VAL A 40 1.54 8.28 -19.99
C VAL A 40 1.89 8.72 -18.57
N VAL A 41 2.07 7.77 -17.67
CA VAL A 41 2.38 8.03 -16.25
C VAL A 41 3.87 7.92 -15.99
N LEU A 42 4.57 7.07 -16.74
CA LEU A 42 6.02 6.91 -16.66
C LEU A 42 6.62 6.88 -18.08
N ASP A 43 7.59 7.76 -18.35
CA ASP A 43 8.41 7.76 -19.56
C ASP A 43 9.87 7.60 -19.15
N ASP A 44 10.49 6.48 -19.55
CA ASP A 44 11.85 6.09 -19.18
C ASP A 44 12.91 7.17 -19.49
N ARG A 45 12.64 8.11 -20.41
CA ARG A 45 13.59 9.17 -20.77
C ARG A 45 13.55 10.42 -19.90
N CYS A 46 12.50 10.62 -19.11
CA CYS A 46 12.22 11.92 -18.47
C CYS A 46 11.97 11.85 -16.95
N MET A 47 12.17 10.69 -16.31
CA MET A 47 11.85 10.53 -14.90
C MET A 47 13.00 10.92 -13.94
N PRO A 48 12.68 11.39 -12.73
CA PRO A 48 13.63 11.51 -11.64
C PRO A 48 14.27 10.17 -11.31
N ASN A 49 15.44 10.22 -10.65
CA ASN A 49 16.10 9.03 -10.11
C ASN A 49 15.11 8.15 -9.33
N SER A 50 15.37 6.84 -9.32
CA SER A 50 14.60 5.89 -8.51
C SER A 50 14.48 6.37 -7.06
N ALA A 51 13.38 5.97 -6.42
CA ALA A 51 13.02 6.29 -5.04
C ALA A 51 12.30 7.61 -4.72
N TYR A 52 12.00 8.47 -5.70
CA TYR A 52 11.21 9.69 -5.44
C TYR A 52 9.77 9.55 -5.91
N ALA A 53 8.83 9.57 -4.95
CA ALA A 53 7.42 9.68 -5.26
C ALA A 53 7.12 11.07 -5.82
N PHE A 54 6.37 11.14 -6.92
CA PHE A 54 5.91 12.40 -7.48
C PHE A 54 4.43 12.31 -7.79
N THR A 55 3.76 13.46 -7.69
CA THR A 55 2.34 13.58 -7.94
C THR A 55 2.09 14.25 -9.28
N ARG A 56 1.27 13.64 -10.12
CA ARG A 56 0.74 14.23 -11.35
C ARG A 56 -0.74 14.50 -11.17
N ARG A 57 -1.20 15.67 -11.63
CA ARG A 57 -2.61 16.00 -11.71
C ARG A 57 -3.13 15.66 -13.10
N ILE A 58 -4.16 14.84 -13.16
CA ILE A 58 -4.90 14.52 -14.38
C ILE A 58 -6.23 15.25 -14.33
N TYR A 59 -6.50 16.10 -15.32
CA TYR A 59 -7.75 16.83 -15.43
C TYR A 59 -8.76 15.98 -16.21
N GLY A 60 -9.97 15.85 -15.70
CA GLY A 60 -11.13 15.30 -16.38
C GLY A 60 -12.20 16.36 -16.56
N ASP A 61 -13.27 15.99 -17.27
CA ASP A 61 -14.34 16.93 -17.63
C ASP A 61 -15.11 17.45 -16.42
N SER A 62 -15.23 16.63 -15.37
CA SER A 62 -15.99 16.94 -14.15
C SER A 62 -15.11 17.16 -12.92
N GLY A 63 -13.78 17.21 -13.06
CA GLY A 63 -12.87 17.38 -11.93
C GLY A 63 -11.41 17.09 -12.24
N ALA A 64 -10.59 16.86 -11.21
CA ALA A 64 -9.20 16.44 -11.37
C ALA A 64 -8.84 15.35 -10.37
N VAL A 65 -7.94 14.46 -10.78
CA VAL A 65 -7.41 13.37 -9.96
C VAL A 65 -5.91 13.55 -9.85
N ASP A 66 -5.41 13.56 -8.62
CA ASP A 66 -3.99 13.49 -8.35
C ASP A 66 -3.55 12.02 -8.25
N ILE A 67 -2.57 11.63 -9.05
CA ILE A 67 -1.91 10.33 -8.99
C ILE A 67 -0.50 10.50 -8.48
N THR A 68 -0.16 9.79 -7.40
CA THR A 68 1.19 9.71 -6.88
C THR A 68 1.81 8.39 -7.30
N VAL A 69 2.98 8.43 -7.93
CA VAL A 69 3.71 7.23 -8.36
C VAL A 69 5.19 7.37 -8.01
N SER A 70 5.87 6.24 -7.88
CA SER A 70 7.32 6.17 -7.72
C SER A 70 7.88 5.01 -8.55
N ARG A 71 9.09 5.20 -9.05
CA ARG A 71 9.87 4.15 -9.71
C ARG A 71 10.82 3.53 -8.69
N LEU A 72 10.68 2.22 -8.49
CA LEU A 72 11.58 1.41 -7.69
C LEU A 72 12.35 0.49 -8.63
N ASP A 73 13.66 0.69 -8.76
CA ASP A 73 14.52 -0.22 -9.51
C ASP A 73 14.77 -1.48 -8.68
N PHE A 74 14.83 -2.64 -9.34
CA PHE A 74 15.07 -3.94 -8.68
C PHE A 74 14.11 -4.24 -7.52
N ALA A 75 12.83 -3.94 -7.73
CA ALA A 75 11.79 -4.15 -6.73
C ALA A 75 11.21 -5.57 -6.75
N VAL A 76 10.77 -6.02 -5.59
CA VAL A 76 10.00 -7.25 -5.38
C VAL A 76 8.60 -6.90 -4.87
N GLU A 77 7.65 -7.78 -5.14
CA GLU A 77 6.32 -7.70 -4.57
C GLU A 77 6.35 -8.23 -3.12
N ALA A 78 5.82 -7.43 -2.20
CA ALA A 78 5.64 -7.77 -0.79
C ALA A 78 4.15 -7.92 -0.48
N THR A 79 3.71 -9.16 -0.29
CA THR A 79 2.38 -9.45 0.24
C THR A 79 2.41 -9.39 1.76
N ILE A 80 1.71 -8.43 2.35
CA ILE A 80 1.60 -8.20 3.79
C ILE A 80 0.28 -8.79 4.28
N GLU A 81 0.37 -9.71 5.22
CA GLU A 81 -0.75 -10.35 5.93
C GLU A 81 -0.64 -10.00 7.42
N VAL A 82 -1.71 -9.46 8.00
CA VAL A 82 -1.76 -9.13 9.43
C VAL A 82 -2.82 -10.00 10.08
N HIS A 83 -2.40 -10.85 11.01
CA HIS A 83 -3.27 -11.73 11.78
C HIS A 83 -3.32 -11.24 13.23
N ILE A 84 -4.52 -11.18 13.77
CA ILE A 84 -4.79 -10.69 15.12
C ILE A 84 -5.43 -11.82 15.92
N SER A 85 -4.86 -12.10 17.08
CA SER A 85 -5.30 -13.14 18.01
C SER A 85 -5.26 -12.63 19.45
N GLU A 86 -5.76 -13.43 20.39
CA GLU A 86 -5.74 -13.12 21.83
C GLU A 86 -6.32 -11.74 22.15
N VAL A 87 -7.43 -11.37 21.51
CA VAL A 87 -8.03 -10.03 21.63
C VAL A 87 -8.74 -9.86 22.98
N GLU A 88 -8.28 -8.89 23.76
CA GLU A 88 -8.83 -8.47 25.04
C GLU A 88 -9.56 -7.12 24.89
N GLY A 89 -10.86 -7.19 24.61
CA GLY A 89 -11.70 -6.01 24.39
C GLY A 89 -11.50 -5.37 23.01
N SER A 90 -12.12 -4.20 22.79
CA SER A 90 -12.01 -3.49 21.51
C SER A 90 -10.89 -2.45 21.53
N PHE A 91 -10.09 -2.41 20.47
CA PHE A 91 -9.03 -1.41 20.30
C PHE A 91 -8.98 -0.87 18.87
N SER A 92 -8.42 0.32 18.70
CA SER A 92 -8.20 0.90 17.38
C SER A 92 -6.81 0.53 16.85
N LEU A 93 -6.73 0.16 15.58
CA LEU A 93 -5.50 -0.23 14.91
C LEU A 93 -5.34 0.57 13.62
N CYS A 94 -4.16 1.16 13.45
CA CYS A 94 -3.66 1.64 12.16
C CYS A 94 -2.45 0.82 11.76
N VAL A 95 -2.44 0.36 10.51
CA VAL A 95 -1.30 -0.34 9.90
C VAL A 95 -0.80 0.50 8.74
N GLY A 96 0.43 1.00 8.88
CA GLY A 96 1.18 1.71 7.86
C GLY A 96 2.35 0.87 7.35
N CYS A 97 2.85 1.20 6.16
CA CYS A 97 4.03 0.56 5.60
C CYS A 97 4.96 1.60 4.98
N PHE A 98 6.24 1.45 5.24
CA PHE A 98 7.33 2.21 4.64
C PHE A 98 8.21 1.23 3.89
N THR A 99 8.42 1.51 2.61
CA THR A 99 9.29 0.69 1.78
C THR A 99 10.52 1.51 1.45
N SER A 100 11.68 0.87 1.40
CA SER A 100 12.86 1.46 0.78
C SER A 100 12.52 2.05 -0.59
N GLY A 101 12.93 3.28 -0.80
CA GLY A 101 12.62 4.03 -2.01
C GLY A 101 11.24 4.73 -2.04
N LEU A 102 10.50 4.73 -0.93
CA LEU A 102 9.35 5.59 -0.73
C LEU A 102 9.44 6.25 0.65
N CYS A 103 9.58 7.58 0.67
CA CYS A 103 9.58 8.34 1.94
C CYS A 103 8.16 8.51 2.54
N GLU A 104 7.12 8.09 1.81
CA GLU A 104 5.72 8.29 2.19
C GLU A 104 5.13 7.04 2.82
N GLU A 105 4.33 7.23 3.88
CA GLU A 105 3.59 6.15 4.51
C GLU A 105 2.52 5.59 3.57
N ILE A 106 2.53 4.26 3.42
CA ILE A 106 1.47 3.50 2.77
C ILE A 106 0.47 3.06 3.85
N GLN A 107 -0.65 3.76 3.97
CA GLN A 107 -1.74 3.30 4.85
C GLN A 107 -2.35 2.02 4.29
N LEU A 108 -2.15 0.90 5.00
CA LEU A 108 -2.72 -0.40 4.66
C LEU A 108 -4.09 -0.57 5.29
N PHE A 109 -4.21 -0.29 6.59
CA PHE A 109 -5.45 -0.49 7.34
C PHE A 109 -5.65 0.60 8.39
N LYS A 110 -6.91 0.99 8.62
CA LYS A 110 -7.33 1.84 9.72
C LYS A 110 -8.73 1.43 10.16
N GLY A 111 -8.88 1.00 11.41
CA GLY A 111 -10.17 0.55 11.91
C GLY A 111 -10.15 0.12 13.37
N VAL A 112 -11.30 -0.33 13.85
CA VAL A 112 -11.49 -0.89 15.19
C VAL A 112 -11.48 -2.41 15.09
N ILE A 113 -10.75 -3.06 16.00
CA ILE A 113 -10.68 -4.49 16.16
C ILE A 113 -11.48 -4.87 17.40
N ILE A 114 -12.38 -5.84 17.25
CA ILE A 114 -13.30 -6.29 18.31
C ILE A 114 -13.09 -7.77 18.62
N GLU A 115 -12.64 -8.54 17.63
CA GLU A 115 -12.44 -9.98 17.73
C GLU A 115 -11.19 -10.43 16.96
N PRO A 116 -10.63 -11.61 17.27
CA PRO A 116 -9.55 -12.22 16.51
C PRO A 116 -9.91 -12.33 15.03
N SER A 117 -9.04 -11.83 14.16
CA SER A 117 -9.32 -11.74 12.74
C SER A 117 -8.04 -11.66 11.92
N ALA A 118 -8.14 -11.97 10.63
CA ALA A 118 -7.11 -11.68 9.65
C ALA A 118 -7.55 -10.47 8.84
N LEU A 119 -6.68 -9.46 8.75
CA LEU A 119 -6.94 -8.30 7.91
C LEU A 119 -6.82 -8.69 6.43
N ARG A 120 -7.40 -7.86 5.56
CA ARG A 120 -7.22 -7.99 4.11
C ARG A 120 -5.73 -7.99 3.78
N ARG A 121 -5.34 -8.82 2.82
CA ARG A 121 -3.97 -8.82 2.28
C ARG A 121 -3.69 -7.53 1.55
N HIS A 122 -2.50 -6.99 1.75
CA HIS A 122 -2.00 -5.85 1.01
C HIS A 122 -0.76 -6.20 0.23
N VAL A 123 -0.57 -5.53 -0.90
CA VAL A 123 0.57 -5.75 -1.78
C VAL A 123 1.28 -4.42 -1.98
N VAL A 124 2.57 -4.39 -1.70
CA VAL A 124 3.44 -3.21 -1.90
C VAL A 124 4.71 -3.63 -2.62
N ALA A 125 5.33 -2.72 -3.36
CA ALA A 125 6.63 -2.95 -3.98
C ALA A 125 7.74 -2.46 -3.04
N ALA A 126 8.84 -3.21 -2.92
CA ALA A 126 10.00 -2.81 -2.13
C ALA A 126 11.31 -3.15 -2.87
N VAL A 127 12.32 -2.27 -2.78
CA VAL A 127 13.63 -2.49 -3.44
C VAL A 127 14.34 -3.66 -2.78
N ILE A 128 14.93 -4.58 -3.55
CA ILE A 128 15.66 -5.72 -2.99
C ILE A 128 16.90 -5.29 -2.17
N ASP A 129 17.35 -6.16 -1.25
CA ASP A 129 18.55 -5.96 -0.43
C ASP A 129 18.52 -4.70 0.46
N THR A 130 17.32 -4.23 0.78
CA THR A 130 17.05 -3.14 1.70
C THR A 130 16.07 -3.59 2.81
N TRP A 131 15.28 -2.67 3.35
CA TRP A 131 14.33 -2.89 4.43
C TRP A 131 12.94 -2.34 4.09
N MET A 132 11.93 -3.05 4.58
CA MET A 132 10.55 -2.61 4.62
C MET A 132 10.07 -2.63 6.07
N ASP A 133 9.45 -1.55 6.49
CA ASP A 133 8.93 -1.39 7.83
C ASP A 133 7.40 -1.38 7.82
N VAL A 134 6.80 -2.18 8.68
CA VAL A 134 5.36 -2.16 8.96
C VAL A 134 5.15 -1.49 10.30
N LYS A 135 4.49 -0.34 10.26
CA LYS A 135 4.13 0.47 11.44
C LYS A 135 2.76 0.06 11.94
N LEU A 136 2.66 -0.27 13.22
CA LEU A 136 1.43 -0.60 13.91
C LEU A 136 1.19 0.45 14.98
N LYS A 137 0.09 1.20 14.86
CA LYS A 137 -0.33 2.16 15.88
C LYS A 137 -1.60 1.68 16.55
N VAL A 138 -1.51 1.47 17.87
CA VAL A 138 -2.59 0.88 18.68
C VAL A 138 -3.14 1.94 19.61
N GLY A 139 -4.46 2.15 19.60
CA GLY A 139 -5.13 3.12 20.46
C GLY A 139 -6.18 2.48 21.36
N SER A 140 -6.31 2.99 22.59
CA SER A 140 -7.43 2.67 23.47
C SER A 140 -8.68 3.42 23.04
N GLY A 141 -9.77 2.70 22.77
CA GLY A 141 -11.05 3.29 22.34
C GLY A 141 -11.06 3.80 20.89
N HIS A 142 -11.93 4.79 20.61
CA HIS A 142 -12.24 5.28 19.25
C HIS A 142 -11.31 6.40 18.74
N SER A 143 -10.29 6.81 19.50
CA SER A 143 -9.47 7.98 19.15
C SER A 143 -7.99 7.62 18.96
N TYR A 144 -7.41 8.12 17.88
CA TYR A 144 -5.98 8.04 17.61
C TYR A 144 -5.31 9.31 18.15
N SER A 145 -4.63 9.23 19.29
CA SER A 145 -3.76 10.31 19.78
C SER A 145 -2.37 10.21 19.13
N SER A 146 -1.64 11.32 19.08
CA SER A 146 -0.20 11.31 18.77
C SER A 146 0.56 10.36 19.69
N ASP A 147 0.11 10.27 20.94
CA ASP A 147 0.80 9.60 22.05
C ASP A 147 0.50 8.09 22.11
N ASN A 148 -0.35 7.59 21.20
CA ASN A 148 -0.67 6.17 21.13
C ASN A 148 0.60 5.36 20.79
N PRO A 149 0.81 4.21 21.46
CA PRO A 149 2.00 3.38 21.26
C PRO A 149 2.15 2.96 19.79
N GLU A 150 3.36 3.13 19.28
CA GLU A 150 3.76 2.73 17.93
C GLU A 150 4.73 1.56 18.03
N HIS A 151 4.44 0.51 17.26
CA HIS A 151 5.29 -0.66 17.12
C HIS A 151 5.71 -0.83 15.67
N TRP A 152 6.87 -1.44 15.47
CA TRP A 152 7.50 -1.56 14.16
C TRP A 152 7.94 -3.00 13.93
N CYS A 153 7.55 -3.56 12.78
CA CYS A 153 8.10 -4.80 12.25
C CYS A 153 8.99 -4.48 11.05
N SER A 154 10.29 -4.71 11.17
CA SER A 154 11.26 -4.42 10.11
C SER A 154 11.68 -5.69 9.39
N PHE A 155 11.49 -5.76 8.08
CA PHE A 155 11.76 -6.93 7.27
C PHE A 155 12.81 -6.63 6.22
N LYS A 156 13.88 -7.45 6.18
CA LYS A 156 14.83 -7.41 5.08
C LYS A 156 14.13 -7.91 3.81
N THR A 157 14.21 -7.13 2.74
CA THR A 157 13.60 -7.45 1.44
C THR A 157 14.44 -8.54 0.74
N THR A 158 13.79 -9.61 0.28
CA THR A 158 14.44 -10.72 -0.44
C THR A 158 13.71 -11.03 -1.75
N ASN A 159 14.34 -11.80 -2.66
CA ASN A 159 13.70 -12.22 -3.92
C ASN A 159 12.42 -13.02 -3.72
N HIS A 160 12.44 -13.93 -2.76
CA HIS A 160 11.37 -14.88 -2.50
C HIS A 160 11.35 -15.29 -1.03
N GLY A 161 10.32 -16.06 -0.68
CA GLY A 161 10.15 -16.62 0.65
C GLY A 161 9.22 -15.78 1.50
N TRP A 162 9.16 -16.10 2.78
CA TRP A 162 8.33 -15.37 3.73
C TRP A 162 9.04 -15.23 5.07
N THR A 163 8.64 -14.21 5.81
CA THR A 163 9.10 -13.95 7.16
C THR A 163 7.93 -13.42 7.98
N CYS A 164 7.96 -13.64 9.29
CA CYS A 164 6.93 -13.12 10.17
C CYS A 164 7.53 -12.54 11.44
N GLN A 165 6.88 -11.52 11.97
CA GLN A 165 7.17 -10.97 13.29
C GLN A 165 5.86 -10.87 14.06
N GLN A 166 5.90 -11.31 15.31
CA GLN A 166 4.78 -11.20 16.22
C GLN A 166 5.09 -10.11 17.25
N ILE A 167 4.10 -9.25 17.47
CA ILE A 167 4.12 -8.24 18.52
C ILE A 167 2.96 -8.54 19.44
N LYS A 168 3.25 -8.54 20.75
CA LYS A 168 2.22 -8.56 21.77
C LYS A 168 1.99 -7.14 22.26
N VAL A 169 0.76 -6.68 22.13
CA VAL A 169 0.29 -5.42 22.68
C VAL A 169 -0.64 -5.70 23.84
N GLU A 170 -1.00 -4.68 24.62
CA GLU A 170 -1.86 -4.83 25.80
C GLU A 170 -3.18 -5.55 25.49
N PHE A 171 -3.75 -5.31 24.31
CA PHE A 171 -5.08 -5.79 23.94
C PHE A 171 -5.09 -6.99 22.98
N ALA A 172 -3.94 -7.41 22.44
CA ALA A 172 -3.89 -8.45 21.40
C ALA A 172 -2.48 -8.97 21.12
N SER A 173 -2.42 -10.15 20.50
CA SER A 173 -1.26 -10.64 19.77
C SER A 173 -1.43 -10.35 18.28
N ILE A 174 -0.47 -9.66 17.66
CA ILE A 174 -0.49 -9.29 16.25
C ILE A 174 0.69 -9.94 15.53
N LEU A 175 0.41 -10.83 14.58
CA LEU A 175 1.40 -11.45 13.71
C LEU A 175 1.38 -10.75 12.35
N VAL A 176 2.50 -10.12 11.99
CA VAL A 176 2.72 -9.57 10.65
C VAL A 176 3.56 -10.58 9.86
N LYS A 177 2.99 -11.08 8.77
CA LYS A 177 3.68 -11.95 7.82
C LYS A 177 3.89 -11.20 6.52
N VAL A 178 5.10 -11.29 5.98
CA VAL A 178 5.46 -10.75 4.68
C VAL A 178 5.91 -11.90 3.80
N THR A 179 5.32 -12.00 2.61
CA THR A 179 5.73 -12.94 1.57
C THR A 179 6.29 -12.15 0.39
N TRP A 180 7.48 -12.54 -0.07
CA TRP A 180 8.17 -11.91 -1.19
C TRP A 180 8.02 -12.73 -2.45
N SER A 181 7.81 -12.05 -3.57
CA SER A 181 7.84 -12.65 -4.91
C SER A 181 8.42 -11.69 -5.92
N THR A 182 9.28 -12.19 -6.80
CA THR A 182 9.71 -11.47 -8.00
C THR A 182 8.58 -11.45 -9.02
N THR A 183 8.36 -10.31 -9.67
CA THR A 183 7.35 -10.17 -10.75
C THR A 183 7.77 -10.79 -12.08
N CYS A 184 8.96 -11.40 -12.17
CA CYS A 184 9.54 -11.81 -13.45
C CYS A 184 8.60 -12.66 -14.32
N PHE A 185 8.13 -12.10 -15.44
CA PHE A 185 8.05 -12.88 -16.66
C PHE A 185 9.48 -13.09 -17.16
N GLN A 186 9.94 -14.34 -17.22
CA GLN A 186 11.15 -14.70 -17.95
C GLN A 186 10.95 -14.33 -19.43
N THR A 187 11.42 -13.16 -19.87
CA THR A 187 11.71 -12.98 -21.30
C THR A 187 13.04 -13.66 -21.58
N SER A 188 12.96 -14.93 -21.95
CA SER A 188 14.02 -15.63 -22.65
C SER A 188 14.33 -14.82 -23.93
N PHE A 189 15.50 -14.20 -24.00
CA PHE A 189 16.08 -13.76 -25.26
C PHE A 189 16.88 -14.91 -25.88
#